data_AF-X1AZZ2-F1
#
_entry.id   AF-X1AZZ2-F1
#
_cell.length_a   1.000
_cell.length_b   1.000
_cell.length_c   1.000
_cell.angle_alpha   90.00
_cell.angle_beta   90.00
_cell.angle_gamma   90.00
#
_symmetry.space_group_name_H-M   'P 1'
#
loop_
_entity.id
_entity.type
_entity.pdbx_description
1 polymer ?
#
loop_
_entity_poly.entity_id
_entity_poly.type
_entity_poly.pdbx_seq_one_letter_code
_entity_poly.pdbx_strand_id
1 'polypeptide(L)' 'RLYEQVPKPCLVVAIGECALSRGIFMPSYNAPVPLDKVIPVDVYIPGCPPKPEAIIAGVVKLIEKVKAKKK' A
#
# COMPACT_ATOMS: atom_id res chain seq x y z
N ARG A 1 1.42 -15.41 -0.38
CA ARG A 1 1.41 -16.28 0.82
C ARG A 1 0.79 -15.62 2.05
N LEU A 2 1.45 -14.68 2.74
CA LEU A 2 0.88 -14.09 3.97
C LEU A 2 -0.50 -13.45 3.74
N TYR A 3 -0.64 -12.70 2.64
CA TYR A 3 -1.91 -12.08 2.24
C TYR A 3 -3.07 -13.08 2.09
N GLU A 4 -2.78 -14.32 1.66
CA GLU A 4 -3.80 -15.37 1.46
C GLU A 4 -4.26 -16.00 2.78
N GLN A 5 -3.45 -15.88 3.84
CA GLN A 5 -3.76 -16.40 5.17
C GLN A 5 -4.61 -15.43 6.00
N VAL A 6 -4.84 -14.21 5.50
CA VAL A 6 -5.64 -13.19 6.21
C VAL A 6 -7.14 -13.40 5.93
N PRO A 7 -8.02 -13.38 6.96
CA PRO A 7 -9.46 -13.50 6.76
C PRO A 7 -10.01 -12.32 5.94
N LYS A 8 -10.95 -12.61 5.02
CA LYS A 8 -11.58 -11.62 4.13
C LYS A 8 -12.82 -11.01 4.80
N PRO A 9 -13.06 -9.69 4.70
CA PRO A 9 -12.35 -8.71 3.87
C PRO A 9 -11.06 -8.17 4.51
N CYS A 10 -9.95 -8.23 3.78
CA CYS A 10 -8.68 -7.62 4.16
C CYS A 10 -8.41 -6.37 3.30
N LEU A 11 -7.77 -5.37 3.91
CA LEU A 11 -7.40 -4.12 3.26
C LEU A 11 -5.88 -4.00 3.22
N VAL A 12 -5.35 -3.53 2.10
CA VAL A 12 -3.90 -3.42 1.87
C VAL A 12 -3.52 -1.96 1.64
N VAL A 13 -2.57 -1.47 2.43
CA VAL A 13 -2.02 -0.12 2.30
C VAL A 13 -0.55 -0.22 1.92
N ALA A 14 -0.17 0.38 0.79
CA ALA A 14 1.23 0.51 0.40
C ALA A 14 1.82 1.81 0.95
N ILE A 15 2.89 1.70 1.73
CA ILE A 15 3.55 2.83 2.37
C ILE A 15 4.91 3.06 1.72
N GLY A 16 5.07 4.25 1.14
CA GLY A 16 6.33 4.74 0.60
C GLY A 16 6.69 4.23 -0.78
N GLU A 17 7.65 4.92 -1.40
CA GLU A 17 7.99 4.77 -2.81
C GLU A 17 8.54 3.38 -3.15
N CYS A 18 9.20 2.73 -2.19
CA CYS A 18 9.69 1.36 -2.33
C CYS A 18 8.54 0.37 -2.61
N ALA A 19 7.37 0.55 -1.99
CA ALA A 19 6.21 -0.31 -2.22
C ALA A 19 5.46 0.06 -3.53
N LEU A 20 5.40 1.35 -3.85
CA LEU A 20 4.70 1.89 -5.02
C LEU A 20 5.41 1.59 -6.36
N SER A 21 6.64 2.07 -6.52
CA SER A 21 7.36 2.09 -7.79
C SER A 21 8.74 1.46 -7.73
N ARG A 22 9.10 0.89 -6.57
CA ARG A 22 10.45 0.42 -6.18
C ARG A 22 11.38 1.56 -5.75
N GLY A 23 11.04 2.82 -6.04
CA GLY A 23 11.83 3.99 -5.66
C GLY A 23 13.30 3.86 -6.07
N ILE A 24 14.21 4.08 -5.11
CA ILE A 24 15.66 3.94 -5.32
C ILE A 24 16.10 2.53 -5.74
N PHE A 25 15.28 1.50 -5.51
CA PHE A 25 15.57 0.11 -5.85
C PHE A 25 15.06 -0.29 -7.25
N MET A 26 14.60 0.68 -8.07
CA MET A 26 14.23 0.44 -9.46
C MET A 26 15.34 -0.22 -10.31
N PRO A 27 16.63 0.07 -10.17
CA PRO A 27 17.68 -0.63 -10.92
C PRO A 27 18.11 -1.97 -10.27
N SER A 28 17.63 -2.29 -9.06
CA SER A 28 18.04 -3.51 -8.35
C SER A 28 17.39 -4.76 -8.94
N TYR A 29 18.21 -5.80 -9.15
CA TYR A 29 17.76 -7.12 -9.60
C TYR A 29 16.87 -7.83 -8.56
N ASN A 30 17.00 -7.48 -7.28
CA ASN A 30 16.32 -8.16 -6.19
C ASN A 30 14.89 -7.66 -5.95
N ALA A 31 14.47 -6.57 -6.60
CA ALA A 31 13.12 -6.02 -6.48
C ALA A 31 12.50 -5.85 -7.87
N PRO A 32 12.25 -6.94 -8.64
CA PRO A 32 11.94 -6.84 -10.06
C PRO A 32 10.55 -6.26 -10.37
N VAL A 33 9.60 -6.37 -9.44
CA VAL A 33 8.20 -5.96 -9.65
C VAL A 33 7.70 -5.04 -8.53
N PRO A 34 6.86 -4.03 -8.85
CA PRO A 34 6.14 -3.25 -7.84
C PRO A 34 5.21 -4.13 -7.00
N LEU A 35 4.91 -3.70 -5.76
CA LEU A 35 4.06 -4.47 -4.84
C LEU A 35 2.65 -4.70 -5.40
N ASP A 36 2.14 -3.74 -6.16
CA ASP A 36 0.81 -3.77 -6.76
C ASP A 36 0.59 -4.94 -7.73
N LYS A 37 1.67 -5.43 -8.36
CA LYS A 37 1.61 -6.60 -9.24
C LYS A 37 1.59 -7.91 -8.47
N VAL A 38 1.96 -7.89 -7.18
CA VAL A 38 2.06 -9.09 -6.33
C VAL A 38 0.81 -9.26 -5.48
N ILE A 39 0.30 -8.18 -4.90
CA ILE A 39 -0.93 -8.16 -4.10
C ILE A 39 -1.78 -6.94 -4.45
N PRO A 40 -3.12 -7.04 -4.40
CA PRO A 40 -3.99 -5.90 -4.68
C PRO A 40 -3.85 -4.86 -3.57
N VAL A 41 -3.55 -3.62 -3.92
CA VAL A 41 -3.42 -2.50 -2.99
C VAL A 41 -4.67 -1.61 -3.03
N ASP A 42 -5.22 -1.24 -1.87
CA ASP A 42 -6.41 -0.39 -1.79
C ASP A 42 -6.10 1.11 -1.79
N VAL A 43 -4.99 1.48 -1.12
CA VAL A 43 -4.54 2.86 -0.93
C VAL A 43 -3.01 2.91 -0.97
N TYR A 44 -2.47 3.93 -1.62
CA TYR A 44 -1.05 4.23 -1.63
C TYR A 44 -0.75 5.52 -0.86
N ILE A 45 0.33 5.49 -0.10
CA ILE A 45 0.84 6.63 0.67
C ILE A 45 2.24 6.96 0.14
N PRO A 46 2.38 8.00 -0.71
CA PRO A 46 3.68 8.35 -1.30
C PRO A 46 4.63 8.95 -0.27
N GLY A 47 5.94 8.69 -0.41
CA GLY A 47 7.00 9.25 0.42
C GLY A 47 8.25 8.36 0.55
N CYS A 48 9.40 8.93 0.93
CA CYS A 48 10.66 8.20 1.08
C CYS A 48 11.55 8.72 2.24
N PRO A 49 11.23 8.39 3.50
CA PRO A 49 9.98 7.79 3.98
C PRO A 49 8.84 8.82 4.07
N PRO A 50 7.57 8.40 4.02
CA PRO A 50 6.44 9.31 4.20
C PRO A 50 6.42 9.88 5.62
N LYS A 51 5.98 11.14 5.73
CA LYS A 51 5.80 11.77 7.05
C LYS A 51 4.69 11.07 7.84
N PRO A 52 4.78 11.00 9.18
CA PRO A 52 3.75 10.38 10.02
C PRO A 52 2.33 10.89 9.74
N GLU A 53 2.18 12.19 9.50
CA GLU A 53 0.89 12.81 9.21
C GLU A 53 0.32 12.33 7.88
N ALA A 54 1.17 12.09 6.88
CA ALA A 54 0.75 11.52 5.59
C ALA A 54 0.31 10.06 5.73
N ILE A 55 0.94 9.29 6.63
CA ILE A 55 0.52 7.93 6.94
C ILE A 55 -0.88 7.95 7.57
N ILE A 56 -1.08 8.79 8.59
CA ILE A 56 -2.38 8.93 9.27
C ILE A 56 -3.45 9.37 8.27
N ALA A 57 -3.18 10.38 7.45
CA ALA A 57 -4.12 10.86 6.43
C ALA A 57 -4.47 9.78 5.40
N GLY A 58 -3.51 8.93 5.02
CA GLY A 58 -3.76 7.79 4.13
C GLY A 58 -4.67 6.73 4.76
N VAL A 59 -4.50 6.44 6.04
CA VAL A 59 -5.36 5.50 6.79
C VAL A 59 -6.77 6.09 6.96
N VAL A 60 -6.89 7.38 7.26
CA VAL A 60 -8.21 8.05 7.35
C VAL A 60 -8.96 7.94 6.02
N LYS A 61 -8.30 8.21 4.90
CA LYS A 61 -8.88 8.05 3.55
C LYS A 61 -9.32 6.61 3.26
N LEU A 62 -8.56 5.61 3.71
CA LEU A 62 -8.94 4.20 3.60
C LEU A 62 -10.25 3.93 4.35
N ILE A 63 -10.36 4.40 5.59
CA ILE A 63 -11.56 4.21 6.42
C ILE A 63 -12.79 4.85 5.77
N GLU A 64 -12.65 6.06 5.21
CA GLU A 64 -13.73 6.73 4.49
C GLU A 64 -14.17 5.96 3.24
N LYS A 65 -13.22 5.44 2.45
CA LYS A 65 -13.49 4.61 1.27
C LYS A 65 -14.25 3.33 1.64
N VAL A 66 -13.93 2.72 2.78
CA VAL A 66 -14.61 1.51 3.28
C VAL A 66 -16.02 1.83 3.79
N LYS A 67 -16.20 2.95 4.49
CA LYS A 67 -17.53 3.41 4.91
C LYS A 67 -18.43 3.71 3.71
N ALA A 68 -17.89 4.32 2.66
CA ALA A 68 -18.63 4.61 1.43
C ALA A 68 -19.06 3.32 0.68
N LYS A 69 -18.21 2.27 0.66
CA LYS A 69 -18.53 0.98 0.03
C LYS A 69 -19.58 0.14 0.79
N LYS A 70 -19.85 0.44 2.07
CA LYS A 70 -20.83 -0.29 2.90
C LYS A 70 -22.26 0.25 2.78
N LYS A 71 -22.48 1.30 1.99
CA LYS A 71 -23.77 1.92 1.74
C LYS A 71 -24.36 1.40 0.44
#